data_AF-A0A845U033-F1
#
_entry.id   AF-A0A845U033-F1
#
_cell.length_a   1.000
_cell.length_b   1.000
_cell.length_c   1.000
_cell.angle_alpha   90.00
_cell.angle_beta   90.00
_cell.angle_gamma   90.00
#
_symmetry.space_group_name_H-M   'P 1'
#
loop_
_entity.id
_entity.type
_entity.pdbx_description
1 polymer ?
#
loop_
_entity_poly.entity_id
_entity_poly.type
_entity_poly.pdbx_seq_one_letter_code
_entity_poly.pdbx_strand_id
1 'polypeptide(L)'
;MDFIAESKKNHVWRKTVWHTDPDEHPLSAAHSVEVYCCEEVNGYAVWYVRKLKRNDGRGLPTVDNGDYLLRYFPRTRRDEAIEWTVLIANNPAGVDAVIVGLDELVPGGQKV
;
A
#
# COMPACT_ATOMS: atom_id res chain seq x y z
N MET A 1 -9.67 -5.35 -29.65
CA MET A 1 -9.80 -4.58 -28.40
C MET A 1 -9.58 -5.60 -27.32
N ASP A 2 -8.32 -5.85 -26.98
CA ASP A 2 -7.97 -6.92 -26.06
C ASP A 2 -8.38 -6.47 -24.66
N PHE A 3 -9.40 -7.13 -24.13
CA PHE A 3 -9.73 -7.11 -22.71
C PHE A 3 -8.49 -7.62 -21.98
N ILE A 4 -7.68 -6.71 -21.44
CA ILE A 4 -6.72 -7.07 -20.40
C ILE A 4 -7.60 -7.49 -19.22
N ALA A 5 -7.84 -8.80 -19.11
CA ALA A 5 -8.47 -9.37 -17.94
C ALA A 5 -7.69 -8.87 -16.73
N GLU A 6 -8.40 -8.28 -15.77
CA GLU A 6 -7.86 -7.92 -14.46
C GLU A 6 -7.16 -9.17 -13.93
N SER A 7 -5.83 -9.22 -14.02
CA SER A 7 -5.05 -10.25 -13.37
C SER A 7 -5.41 -10.10 -11.90
N LYS A 8 -6.15 -11.09 -11.35
CA LYS A 8 -6.41 -11.15 -9.92
C LYS A 8 -5.06 -11.08 -9.24
N LYS A 9 -4.69 -9.90 -8.71
CA LYS A 9 -3.43 -9.71 -8.00
C LYS A 9 -3.36 -10.83 -6.97
N ASN A 10 -2.39 -11.74 -7.13
CA ASN A 10 -2.26 -12.90 -6.26
C ASN A 10 -1.63 -12.42 -4.95
N HIS A 11 -2.43 -11.79 -4.09
CA HIS A 11 -1.98 -11.26 -2.82
C HIS A 11 -1.54 -12.43 -1.94
N VAL A 12 -0.25 -12.47 -1.62
CA VAL A 12 0.28 -13.40 -0.62
C VAL A 12 0.05 -12.84 0.79
N TRP A 13 -0.07 -11.51 0.92
CA TRP A 13 -0.44 -10.82 2.15
C TRP A 13 -0.99 -9.42 1.85
N ARG A 14 -1.97 -8.94 2.62
CA ARG A 14 -2.53 -7.58 2.50
C ARG A 14 -3.03 -7.08 3.86
N LYS A 15 -2.89 -5.78 4.10
CA LYS A 15 -3.52 -5.08 5.22
C LYS A 15 -4.02 -3.72 4.78
N THR A 16 -5.28 -3.44 5.08
CA THR A 16 -5.82 -2.08 5.08
C THR A 16 -5.36 -1.41 6.37
N VAL A 17 -4.48 -0.42 6.24
CA VAL A 17 -3.94 0.35 7.37
C VAL A 17 -5.00 1.31 7.89
N TRP A 18 -5.76 1.92 6.97
CA TRP A 18 -6.82 2.84 7.29
C TRP A 18 -7.85 2.87 6.16
N HIS A 19 -9.11 3.12 6.50
CA HIS A 19 -10.13 3.47 5.52
C HIS A 19 -11.11 4.46 6.13
N THR A 20 -11.76 5.25 5.30
CA THR A 20 -12.90 6.06 5.73
C THR A 20 -14.05 5.14 6.12
N ASP A 21 -14.67 5.39 7.27
CA ASP A 21 -15.88 4.69 7.67
C ASP A 21 -17.04 5.07 6.72
N PRO A 22 -17.59 4.10 5.97
CA PRO A 22 -18.71 4.37 5.07
C PRO A 22 -19.99 4.77 5.80
N ASP A 23 -20.18 4.39 7.07
CA ASP A 23 -21.37 4.74 7.85
C ASP A 23 -21.32 6.20 8.32
N GLU A 24 -20.13 6.71 8.64
CA GLU A 24 -19.93 8.12 8.99
C GLU A 24 -19.96 9.05 7.77
N HIS A 25 -19.59 8.53 6.60
CA HIS A 25 -19.44 9.32 5.37
C HIS A 25 -19.97 8.60 4.11
N PRO A 26 -21.29 8.34 4.03
CA PRO A 26 -21.89 7.49 2.99
C PRO A 26 -21.80 8.05 1.56
N LEU A 27 -21.52 9.36 1.41
CA LEU A 27 -21.41 10.04 0.11
C LEU A 27 -19.98 10.50 -0.23
N SER A 28 -18.99 10.22 0.64
CA SER A 28 -17.60 10.58 0.39
C SER A 28 -16.93 9.56 -0.54
N ALA A 29 -15.95 10.00 -1.34
CA ALA A 29 -15.03 9.07 -1.98
C ALA A 29 -14.40 8.16 -0.91
N ALA A 30 -14.27 6.87 -1.23
CA ALA A 30 -13.61 5.90 -0.37
C ALA A 30 -12.11 6.21 -0.34
N HIS A 31 -11.65 6.77 0.78
CA HIS A 31 -10.24 6.99 1.05
C HIS A 31 -9.73 5.77 1.83
N SER A 32 -8.61 5.23 1.42
CA SER A 32 -7.98 4.10 2.08
C SER A 32 -6.48 4.16 1.94
N VAL A 33 -5.82 3.56 2.91
CA VAL A 33 -4.40 3.29 2.88
C VAL A 33 -4.20 1.80 3.05
N GLU A 34 -3.45 1.21 2.13
CA GLU A 34 -3.25 -0.22 2.10
C GLU A 34 -1.80 -0.56 1.78
N VAL A 35 -1.36 -1.68 2.34
CA VAL A 35 -0.07 -2.28 2.01
C VAL A 35 -0.32 -3.73 1.65
N TYR A 36 0.26 -4.20 0.56
CA TYR A 36 0.15 -5.60 0.17
C TYR A 36 1.41 -6.11 -0.50
N CYS A 37 1.57 -7.42 -0.41
CA CYS A 37 2.56 -8.19 -1.15
C CYS A 37 1.81 -9.10 -2.13
N CYS A 38 2.18 -9.05 -3.40
CA CYS A 38 1.63 -9.92 -4.44
C CYS A 38 2.72 -10.71 -5.14
N GLU A 39 2.36 -11.91 -5.57
CA GLU A 39 3.18 -12.71 -6.48
C GLU A 39 3.07 -12.14 -7.90
N GLU A 40 4.23 -11.95 -8.52
CA GLU A 40 4.42 -11.53 -9.90
C GLU A 40 5.20 -12.60 -10.67
N VAL A 41 5.18 -12.54 -12.01
CA VAL A 41 5.83 -13.55 -12.88
C VAL A 41 7.31 -13.81 -12.51
N ASN A 42 8.01 -12.76 -12.07
CA ASN A 42 9.45 -12.81 -11.78
C ASN A 42 9.80 -12.72 -10.28
N GLY A 43 8.83 -12.76 -9.36
CA GLY A 43 9.10 -12.46 -7.96
C GLY A 43 7.91 -12.01 -7.14
N TYR A 44 8.16 -11.20 -6.11
CA TYR A 44 7.14 -10.65 -5.22
C TYR A 44 7.27 -9.13 -5.16
N ALA A 45 6.17 -8.43 -5.34
CA ALA A 45 6.12 -6.98 -5.32
C ALA A 45 5.39 -6.50 -4.06
N VAL A 46 6.00 -5.53 -3.38
CA VAL A 46 5.41 -4.89 -2.19
C VAL A 46 4.93 -3.50 -2.55
N TRP A 47 3.64 -3.29 -2.38
CA TRP A 47 2.92 -2.10 -2.79
C TRP A 47 2.37 -1.35 -1.59
N TYR A 48 2.38 -0.03 -1.73
CA TYR A 48 1.71 0.91 -0.85
C TYR A 48 0.70 1.72 -1.67
N VAL A 49 -0.59 1.54 -1.36
CA VAL A 49 -1.68 2.28 -1.99
C VAL A 49 -2.10 3.38 -1.06
N ARG A 50 -1.92 4.62 -1.50
CA ARG A 50 -2.22 5.82 -0.72
C ARG A 50 -3.35 6.59 -1.36
N LYS A 51 -4.51 6.62 -0.69
CA LYS A 51 -5.67 7.42 -1.08
C LYS A 51 -6.17 8.14 0.16
N LEU A 52 -5.57 9.27 0.49
CA LEU A 52 -5.99 10.14 1.59
C LEU A 52 -6.82 11.32 1.08
N LYS A 53 -7.62 11.94 1.97
CA LYS A 53 -8.29 13.20 1.65
C LYS A 53 -7.22 14.27 1.38
N ARG A 54 -7.52 15.26 0.52
CA ARG A 54 -6.58 16.33 0.14
C ARG A 54 -5.98 17.08 1.34
N ASN A 55 -6.73 17.20 2.44
CA ASN A 55 -6.31 17.88 3.67
C ASN A 55 -6.22 16.90 4.85
N ASP A 56 -5.94 15.62 4.58
CA ASP A 56 -5.72 14.63 5.64
C ASP A 56 -4.35 14.86 6.30
N GLY A 57 -4.31 14.84 7.64
CA GLY A 57 -3.09 15.12 8.41
C GLY A 57 -2.22 13.90 8.71
N ARG A 58 -2.62 12.69 8.28
CA ARG A 58 -2.01 11.42 8.73
C ARG A 58 -0.72 11.03 7.99
N GLY A 59 -0.25 11.82 7.03
CA GLY A 59 0.94 11.51 6.23
C GLY A 59 1.79 12.75 5.93
N LEU A 60 2.82 12.57 5.11
CA LEU A 60 3.70 13.66 4.70
C LEU A 60 3.03 14.51 3.61
N PRO A 61 3.12 15.86 3.69
CA PRO A 61 2.47 16.76 2.74
C PRO A 61 3.10 16.75 1.34
N THR A 62 4.30 16.19 1.21
CA THR A 62 5.05 16.07 -0.03
C THR A 62 4.73 14.79 -0.81
N VAL A 63 3.97 13.86 -0.21
CA VAL A 63 3.59 12.60 -0.83
C VAL A 63 2.19 12.70 -1.38
N ASP A 64 2.08 12.54 -2.69
CA ASP A 64 0.80 12.52 -3.40
C ASP A 64 0.02 11.22 -3.13
N ASN A 65 -1.26 11.21 -3.49
CA ASN A 65 -1.98 9.94 -3.63
C ASN A 65 -1.49 9.17 -4.87
N GLY A 66 -1.51 7.84 -4.77
CA GLY A 66 -1.09 6.94 -5.83
C GLY A 66 -0.78 5.52 -5.32
N ASP A 67 -0.42 4.66 -6.27
CA ASP A 67 0.05 3.31 -5.98
C ASP A 67 1.59 3.32 -6.12
N TYR A 68 2.27 2.92 -5.05
CA TYR A 68 3.73 2.97 -4.96
C TYR A 68 4.29 1.56 -4.84
N LEU A 69 5.12 1.17 -5.81
CA LEU A 69 5.96 -0.02 -5.68
C LEU A 69 7.13 0.32 -4.76
N LEU A 70 7.09 -0.17 -3.52
CA LEU A 70 8.12 0.13 -2.52
C LEU A 70 9.35 -0.75 -2.68
N ARG A 71 9.15 -2.04 -2.99
CA ARG A 71 10.24 -3.00 -3.13
C ARG A 71 9.83 -4.21 -3.97
N TYR A 72 10.83 -4.81 -4.62
CA TYR A 72 10.71 -6.07 -5.32
C TYR A 72 11.65 -7.13 -4.73
N PHE A 73 11.18 -8.36 -4.62
CA PHE A 73 11.94 -9.50 -4.13
C PHE A 73 11.96 -10.61 -5.20
N PRO A 74 13.08 -11.34 -5.39
CA PRO A 74 13.14 -12.44 -6.34
C PRO A 74 12.26 -13.62 -5.87
N ARG A 75 11.88 -14.52 -6.80
CA ARG A 75 10.98 -15.67 -6.53
C ARG A 75 11.42 -16.59 -5.39
N THR A 76 12.71 -16.62 -5.08
CA THR A 76 13.29 -17.45 -4.01
C THR A 76 13.16 -16.83 -2.62
N ARG A 77 12.68 -15.59 -2.50
CA ARG A 77 12.61 -14.80 -1.25
C ARG A 77 11.18 -14.43 -0.87
N ARG A 78 10.28 -15.41 -0.93
CA ARG A 78 8.86 -15.23 -0.57
C ARG A 78 8.68 -14.74 0.86
N ASP A 79 9.28 -15.44 1.82
CA ASP A 79 9.06 -15.17 3.23
C ASP A 79 9.64 -13.81 3.64
N GLU A 80 10.80 -13.45 3.10
CA GLU A 80 11.40 -12.11 3.29
C GLU A 80 10.50 -11.00 2.75
N ALA A 81 9.86 -11.22 1.59
CA ALA A 81 8.91 -10.25 1.03
C ALA A 81 7.69 -10.07 1.95
N ILE A 82 7.13 -11.18 2.45
CA ILE A 82 5.98 -11.15 3.37
C ILE A 82 6.38 -10.49 4.70
N GLU A 83 7.51 -10.89 5.29
CA GLU A 83 8.02 -10.35 6.55
C GLU A 83 8.23 -8.83 6.43
N TRP A 84 8.92 -8.38 5.38
CA TRP A 84 9.14 -6.95 5.17
C TRP A 84 7.82 -6.19 5.05
N THR A 85 6.86 -6.74 4.30
CA THR A 85 5.52 -6.15 4.13
C THR A 85 4.77 -6.07 5.45
N VAL A 86 4.82 -7.11 6.27
CA VAL A 86 4.20 -7.14 7.61
C VAL A 86 4.84 -6.09 8.50
N LEU A 87 6.17 -5.98 8.50
CA LEU A 87 6.89 -5.04 9.36
C LEU A 87 6.54 -3.58 9.03
N ILE A 88 6.57 -3.17 7.76
CA ILE A 88 6.26 -1.79 7.38
C ILE A 88 4.79 -1.42 7.57
N ALA A 89 3.89 -2.41 7.60
CA ALA A 89 2.46 -2.20 7.77
C ALA A 89 2.02 -2.19 9.26
N ASN A 90 2.95 -2.34 10.20
CA ASN A 90 2.68 -2.37 11.64
C ASN A 90 3.62 -1.44 12.40
N ASN A 91 3.05 -0.55 13.21
CA ASN A 91 3.80 0.33 14.11
C ASN A 91 3.01 0.47 15.42
N PRO A 92 3.63 0.25 16.60
CA PRO A 92 2.94 0.37 17.89
C PRO A 92 2.47 1.79 18.20
N ALA A 93 3.02 2.82 17.54
CA ALA A 93 2.61 4.21 17.70
C ALA A 93 1.26 4.55 17.01
N GLY A 94 0.69 3.61 16.25
CA GLY A 94 -0.64 3.73 15.65
C GLY A 94 -0.63 3.98 14.13
N VAL A 95 -1.84 4.21 13.58
CA VAL A 95 -2.10 4.31 12.13
C VAL A 95 -1.30 5.43 11.48
N ASP A 96 -1.30 6.62 12.07
CA ASP A 96 -0.63 7.80 11.49
C ASP A 96 0.88 7.57 11.40
N ALA A 97 1.48 6.92 12.39
CA ALA A 97 2.89 6.55 12.37
C ALA A 97 3.21 5.50 11.29
N VAL A 98 2.28 4.57 11.01
CA VAL A 98 2.41 3.64 9.87
C VAL A 98 2.39 4.41 8.55
N ILE A 99 1.44 5.33 8.38
CA ILE A 99 1.29 6.12 7.14
C ILE A 99 2.53 6.99 6.90
N VAL A 100 3.02 7.70 7.92
CA VAL A 100 4.26 8.48 7.81
C VAL A 100 5.45 7.59 7.46
N GLY A 101 5.61 6.44 8.12
CA GLY A 101 6.70 5.51 7.80
C GLY A 101 6.62 4.94 6.38
N LEU A 102 5.42 4.72 5.84
CA LEU A 102 5.23 4.31 4.45
C LEU A 102 5.52 5.46 3.48
N ASP A 103 5.10 6.68 3.81
CA ASP A 103 5.40 7.89 3.04
C ASP A 103 6.91 8.15 2.96
N GLU A 104 7.68 7.83 4.00
CA GLU A 104 9.16 7.91 4.01
C GLU A 104 9.83 6.91 3.06
N LEU A 105 9.17 5.82 2.70
CA LEU A 105 9.68 4.83 1.73
C LEU A 105 9.40 5.23 0.27
N VAL A 106 8.43 6.11 0.03
CA VAL A 106 8.02 6.54 -1.30
C VAL A 106 9.16 7.11 -2.15
N PRO A 107 10.09 7.95 -1.65
CA PRO A 107 11.21 8.47 -2.44
C PRO A 107 12.13 7.39 -3.02
N GLY A 108 12.20 6.21 -2.37
CA GLY A 108 12.95 5.06 -2.87
C GLY A 108 12.13 4.09 -3.73
N GLY A 109 10.83 4.33 -3.86
CA GLY A 109 9.89 3.52 -4.63
C GLY A 109 9.61 4.09 -6.02
N GLN A 110 8.73 3.39 -6.74
CA GLN A 110 8.22 3.82 -8.03
C GLN A 110 6.72 4.07 -7.94
N LYS A 111 6.29 5.30 -8.25
CA LYS A 111 4.87 5.63 -8.42
C LYS A 111 4.36 5.09 -9.76
N VAL A 112 3.18 4.47 -9.75
CA VAL A 112 2.47 3.96 -10.93
C VAL A 112 1.12 4.64 -11.09
#